data_AF-A0A7V9LCJ0-F1
#
_entry.id   AF-A0A7V9LCJ0-F1
#
_cell.length_a   1.000
_cell.length_b   1.000
_cell.length_c   1.000
_cell.angle_alpha   90.00
_cell.angle_beta   90.00
_cell.angle_gamma   90.00
#
_symmetry.space_group_name_H-M   'P 1'
#
loop_
_entity.id
_entity.type
_entity.pdbx_description
1 polymer ?
#
loop_
_entity_poly.entity_id
_entity_poly.type
_entity_poly.pdbx_seq_one_letter_code
_entity_poly.pdbx_strand_id
1 'polypeptide(L)'
;MRFAAVLALGITSALMGCAERAVELRLVMPSGDDAELDVSCVTTVHVVVHDGSSDFSQVPNECIEVSSPTSLADLQAQIRGKLTMALPDEIIAVEVRGLTNTTPGACGTGMNVFYGGEEFVGQDDIALRVEGAMDCSALQAQGEHRIRPIDFLSLASTPADTAPVCSTLDIPSLQLGAIRPTNIFLPEFPTSLMEFGAFAQLDAATGLATLPAWGGALPTSCLASSSFDIFSASCIYPGNKSVCGAAGETEVPLLPDSVIFETVDREIFDELPVLVMGVVYDTVTKRPVEGATVTLDPERGRVVYASRGSANRLDPLDVTATTKAGLFLAYMREPSVATITQGASTKAMRLGGVTGWGSAVIVPLR
;
A
#
# COMPACT_ATOMS: atom_id res chain seq x y z
N MET A 1 10.72 35.41 0.70
CA MET A 1 10.50 35.71 -0.73
C MET A 1 9.21 35.01 -1.14
N ARG A 2 8.45 35.51 -2.11
CA ARG A 2 7.22 34.86 -2.56
C ARG A 2 7.53 34.18 -3.90
N PHE A 3 7.24 32.90 -4.01
CA PHE A 3 7.42 32.11 -5.22
C PHE A 3 6.09 32.01 -5.95
N ALA A 4 6.09 32.18 -7.27
CA ALA A 4 4.96 31.87 -8.13
C ALA A 4 5.43 30.97 -9.27
N ALA A 5 4.64 29.96 -9.60
CA ALA A 5 4.84 29.13 -10.79
C ALA A 5 4.13 29.79 -11.97
N VAL A 6 4.91 30.32 -12.92
CA VAL A 6 4.42 30.85 -14.20
C VAL A 6 5.36 30.40 -15.31
N LEU A 7 4.83 29.81 -16.39
CA LEU A 7 5.61 29.59 -17.62
C LEU A 7 5.04 30.40 -18.77
N ALA A 8 5.92 31.21 -19.37
CA ALA A 8 5.62 32.22 -20.37
C ALA A 8 5.88 31.74 -21.81
N LEU A 9 5.03 32.21 -22.73
CA LEU A 9 5.26 32.14 -24.19
C LEU A 9 6.39 33.09 -24.59
N GLY A 10 7.29 32.62 -25.45
CA GLY A 10 8.46 33.36 -25.92
C GLY A 10 8.14 34.64 -26.69
N ILE A 11 8.61 35.77 -26.17
CA ILE A 11 9.04 36.94 -26.95
C ILE A 11 10.36 37.42 -26.32
N THR A 12 11.43 37.36 -27.11
CA THR A 12 12.75 37.91 -26.75
C THR A 12 12.65 39.42 -26.51
N SER A 13 12.76 39.82 -25.25
CA SER A 13 13.06 41.19 -24.82
C SER A 13 13.82 41.12 -23.51
N ALA A 14 15.09 41.53 -23.57
CA ALA A 14 16.01 41.53 -22.45
C ALA A 14 15.55 42.51 -21.36
N LEU A 15 14.91 41.98 -20.32
CA LEU A 15 14.83 42.58 -19.00
C LEU A 15 15.55 41.63 -18.06
N MET A 16 16.60 42.10 -17.38
CA MET A 16 17.19 41.42 -16.21
C MET A 16 16.22 41.49 -15.01
N GLY A 17 14.98 41.07 -15.23
CA GLY A 17 14.05 40.78 -14.15
C GLY A 17 14.50 39.48 -13.51
N CYS A 18 14.49 39.42 -12.18
CA CYS A 18 14.63 38.18 -11.43
C CYS A 18 13.63 37.17 -11.99
N ALA A 19 14.07 36.29 -12.91
CA ALA A 19 13.24 35.22 -13.39
C ALA A 19 12.95 34.34 -12.18
N GLU A 20 11.69 34.30 -11.77
CA GLU A 20 11.26 33.39 -10.72
C GLU A 20 11.65 31.98 -11.16
N ARG A 21 12.33 31.27 -10.26
CA ARG A 21 12.77 29.90 -10.53
C ARG A 21 11.52 29.05 -10.66
N ALA A 22 11.28 28.53 -11.86
CA ALA A 22 10.21 27.59 -12.14
C ALA A 22 10.82 26.18 -12.27
N VAL A 23 10.10 25.19 -11.77
CA VAL A 23 10.41 23.77 -11.96
C VAL A 23 9.33 23.19 -12.87
N GLU A 24 9.74 22.58 -13.97
CA GLU A 24 8.84 21.84 -14.85
C GLU A 24 8.65 20.42 -14.31
N LEU A 25 7.39 19.97 -14.24
CA LEU A 25 7.06 18.59 -13.91
C LEU A 25 6.61 17.86 -15.18
N ARG A 26 7.27 16.76 -15.49
CA ARG A 26 6.92 15.91 -16.63
C ARG A 26 6.55 14.51 -16.15
N LEU A 27 5.31 14.13 -16.41
CA LEU A 27 4.89 12.74 -16.21
C LEU A 27 5.54 11.84 -17.26
N VAL A 28 6.21 10.80 -16.80
CA VAL A 28 6.75 9.71 -17.63
C VAL A 28 5.79 8.54 -17.52
N MET A 29 5.03 8.31 -18.60
CA MET A 29 4.01 7.27 -18.62
C MET A 29 4.62 5.87 -18.66
N PRO A 30 3.96 4.89 -18.03
CA PRO A 30 4.36 3.50 -18.14
C PRO A 30 4.27 3.03 -19.61
N SER A 31 5.02 1.97 -19.92
CA SER A 31 5.06 1.33 -21.22
C SER A 31 4.74 -0.15 -21.09
N GLY A 32 4.25 -0.79 -22.15
CA GLY A 32 3.86 -2.20 -22.12
C GLY A 32 2.46 -2.38 -21.52
N ASP A 33 2.23 -3.46 -20.78
CA ASP A 33 0.92 -3.80 -20.22
C ASP A 33 0.37 -2.70 -19.29
N ASP A 34 1.25 -2.00 -18.56
CA ASP A 34 0.87 -0.89 -17.67
C ASP A 34 0.42 0.38 -18.43
N ALA A 35 0.67 0.47 -19.75
CA ALA A 35 0.20 1.59 -20.58
C ALA A 35 -1.32 1.55 -20.81
N GLU A 36 -1.97 0.41 -20.57
CA GLU A 36 -3.41 0.20 -20.75
C GLU A 36 -4.24 0.54 -19.51
N LEU A 37 -3.62 1.11 -18.47
CA LEU A 37 -4.29 1.51 -17.23
C LEU A 37 -5.54 2.37 -17.50
N ASP A 38 -6.72 1.87 -17.14
CA ASP A 38 -7.95 2.66 -17.21
C ASP A 38 -7.95 3.70 -16.08
N VAL A 39 -7.96 4.98 -16.47
CA VAL A 39 -8.01 6.14 -15.58
C VAL A 39 -9.34 6.88 -15.62
N SER A 40 -10.38 6.30 -16.24
CA SER A 40 -11.69 6.93 -16.46
C SER A 40 -12.42 7.42 -15.21
N CYS A 41 -12.09 6.83 -14.05
CA CYS A 41 -12.60 7.20 -12.73
C CYS A 41 -11.78 8.27 -12.00
N VAL A 42 -10.63 8.69 -12.54
CA VAL A 42 -9.83 9.79 -11.98
C VAL A 42 -10.56 11.11 -12.19
N THR A 43 -10.78 11.83 -11.11
CA THR A 43 -11.43 13.16 -11.13
C THR A 43 -10.52 14.26 -10.59
N THR A 44 -9.42 13.89 -9.92
CA THR A 44 -8.45 14.84 -9.37
C THR A 44 -7.04 14.30 -9.53
N VAL A 45 -6.10 15.18 -9.90
CA VAL A 45 -4.66 14.92 -9.82
C VAL A 45 -4.10 15.74 -8.66
N HIS A 46 -3.59 15.06 -7.65
CA HIS A 46 -3.01 15.65 -6.45
C HIS A 46 -1.49 15.67 -6.60
N VAL A 47 -0.88 16.86 -6.47
CA VAL A 47 0.57 17.06 -6.51
C VAL A 47 1.02 17.46 -5.11
N VAL A 48 2.05 16.78 -4.60
CA VAL A 48 2.64 17.00 -3.28
C VAL A 48 4.12 17.31 -3.44
N VAL A 49 4.60 18.38 -2.81
CA VAL A 49 6.02 18.74 -2.77
C VAL A 49 6.53 18.57 -1.35
N HIS A 50 7.42 17.59 -1.18
CA HIS A 50 7.99 17.25 0.11
C HIS A 50 9.22 18.11 0.39
N ASP A 51 9.28 18.70 1.59
CA ASP A 51 10.34 19.60 2.06
C ASP A 51 11.15 18.99 3.23
N GLY A 52 10.92 17.72 3.55
CA GLY A 52 11.53 17.04 4.70
C GLY A 52 10.81 17.28 6.03
N SER A 53 9.72 18.05 6.03
CA SER A 53 8.86 18.21 7.21
C SER A 53 8.23 16.88 7.62
N SER A 54 8.28 16.58 8.92
CA SER A 54 7.53 15.48 9.51
C SER A 54 6.03 15.79 9.68
N ASP A 55 5.63 17.06 9.53
CA ASP A 55 4.24 17.48 9.60
C ASP A 55 3.61 17.47 8.20
N PHE A 56 3.02 16.32 7.84
CA PHE A 56 2.34 16.12 6.57
C PHE A 56 1.17 17.09 6.33
N SER A 57 0.63 17.74 7.37
CA SER A 57 -0.45 18.73 7.20
C SER A 57 0.03 20.07 6.62
N GLN A 58 1.34 20.31 6.65
CA GLN A 58 1.96 21.54 6.15
C GLN A 58 2.69 21.35 4.82
N VAL A 59 2.79 20.11 4.33
CA VAL A 59 3.47 19.80 3.08
C VAL A 59 2.74 20.49 1.93
N PRO A 60 3.41 21.36 1.15
CA PRO A 60 2.80 22.05 0.02
C PRO A 60 2.17 21.05 -0.95
N ASN A 61 0.89 21.26 -1.25
CA ASN A 61 0.15 20.44 -2.19
C ASN A 61 -0.87 21.26 -2.99
N GLU A 62 -1.22 20.76 -4.17
CA GLU A 62 -2.24 21.33 -5.04
C GLU A 62 -3.03 20.19 -5.72
N CYS A 63 -4.33 20.43 -5.93
CA CYS A 63 -5.20 19.51 -6.64
C CYS A 63 -5.69 20.12 -7.94
N ILE A 64 -5.58 19.35 -9.02
CA ILE A 64 -6.04 19.73 -10.35
C ILE A 64 -7.24 18.87 -10.70
N GLU A 65 -8.39 19.50 -10.91
CA GLU A 65 -9.59 18.79 -11.38
C GLU A 65 -9.42 18.37 -12.85
N VAL A 66 -9.82 17.14 -13.13
CA VAL A 66 -9.84 16.54 -14.48
C VAL A 66 -11.23 16.02 -14.79
N SER A 67 -11.62 16.04 -16.06
CA SER A 67 -12.95 15.66 -16.52
C SER A 67 -12.87 14.38 -17.33
N SER A 68 -13.12 13.24 -16.67
CA SER A 68 -13.27 11.91 -17.28
C SER A 68 -12.16 11.57 -18.30
N PRO A 69 -10.89 11.50 -17.87
CA PRO A 69 -9.79 11.20 -18.76
C PRO A 69 -9.92 9.79 -19.32
N THR A 70 -9.71 9.64 -20.63
CA THR A 70 -9.85 8.35 -21.33
C THR A 70 -8.55 7.54 -21.39
N SER A 71 -7.42 8.16 -21.03
CA SER A 71 -6.09 7.56 -20.99
C SER A 71 -5.15 8.42 -20.14
N LEU A 72 -3.98 7.88 -19.80
CA LEU A 72 -2.92 8.65 -19.13
C LEU A 72 -2.42 9.84 -19.98
N ALA A 73 -2.40 9.71 -21.31
CA ALA A 73 -2.00 10.79 -22.22
C ALA A 73 -3.04 11.93 -22.24
N ASP A 74 -4.33 11.59 -22.25
CA ASP A 74 -5.44 12.54 -22.12
C ASP A 74 -5.38 13.26 -20.76
N LEU A 75 -5.19 12.51 -19.67
CA LEU A 75 -4.99 13.08 -18.33
C LEU A 75 -3.83 14.08 -18.31
N GLN A 76 -2.67 13.72 -18.88
CA GLN A 76 -1.51 14.62 -18.96
C GLN A 76 -1.82 15.90 -19.74
N ALA A 77 -2.58 15.80 -20.84
CA ALA A 77 -3.03 16.97 -21.60
C ALA A 77 -3.97 17.86 -20.76
N GLN A 78 -4.86 17.25 -19.97
CA GLN A 78 -5.81 17.98 -19.12
C GLN A 78 -5.14 18.74 -17.96
N ILE A 79 -4.03 18.25 -17.41
CA ILE A 79 -3.33 18.90 -16.28
C ILE A 79 -2.23 19.87 -16.73
N ARG A 80 -1.80 19.82 -18.00
CA ARG A 80 -0.69 20.62 -18.51
C ARG A 80 -0.94 22.12 -18.26
N GLY A 81 0.01 22.77 -17.58
CA GLY A 81 -0.01 24.21 -17.32
C GLY A 81 -1.03 24.66 -16.28
N LYS A 82 -1.66 23.73 -15.53
CA LYS A 82 -2.64 24.07 -14.49
C LYS A 82 -2.07 24.15 -13.08
N LEU A 83 -0.88 23.62 -12.84
CA LEU A 83 -0.21 23.68 -11.53
C LEU A 83 0.31 25.10 -11.28
N THR A 84 -0.09 25.71 -10.16
CA THR A 84 0.23 27.10 -9.81
C THR A 84 0.79 27.27 -8.39
N MET A 85 1.31 26.18 -7.81
CA MET A 85 1.82 26.13 -6.45
C MET A 85 3.12 26.92 -6.26
N ALA A 86 3.21 27.62 -5.13
CA ALA A 86 4.47 28.17 -4.63
C ALA A 86 5.34 27.04 -4.08
N LEU A 87 6.56 26.92 -4.58
CA LEU A 87 7.50 25.93 -4.07
C LEU A 87 8.12 26.40 -2.74
N PRO A 88 8.33 25.49 -1.78
CA PRO A 88 9.10 25.80 -0.58
C PRO A 88 10.58 26.08 -0.92
N ASP A 89 11.29 26.74 0.00
CA ASP A 89 12.73 27.02 -0.15
C ASP A 89 13.56 25.73 -0.21
N GLU A 90 13.12 24.70 0.52
CA GLU A 90 13.71 23.37 0.55
C GLU A 90 12.72 22.37 -0.06
N ILE A 91 13.16 21.63 -1.09
CA ILE A 91 12.41 20.57 -1.74
C ILE A 91 13.30 19.34 -1.72
N ILE A 92 12.78 18.21 -1.28
CA ILE A 92 13.50 16.93 -1.29
C ILE A 92 12.90 15.95 -2.28
N ALA A 93 11.60 16.04 -2.55
CA ALA A 93 10.93 15.17 -3.50
C ALA A 93 9.62 15.80 -4.00
N VAL A 94 9.14 15.32 -5.14
CA VAL A 94 7.81 15.66 -5.67
C VAL A 94 7.05 14.38 -5.96
N GLU A 95 5.76 14.38 -5.63
CA GLU A 95 4.86 13.26 -5.82
C GLU A 95 3.59 13.71 -6.56
N VAL A 96 3.04 12.82 -7.38
CA VAL A 96 1.76 13.00 -8.07
C VAL A 96 0.87 11.78 -7.83
N ARG A 97 -0.43 12.01 -7.66
CA ARG A 97 -1.45 10.97 -7.45
C ARG A 97 -2.69 11.26 -8.28
N GLY A 98 -3.21 10.25 -8.98
CA GLY A 98 -4.54 10.31 -9.59
C GLY A 98 -5.57 9.73 -8.64
N LEU A 99 -6.55 10.53 -8.24
CA LEU A 99 -7.54 10.17 -7.23
C LEU A 99 -8.96 10.10 -7.80
N THR A 100 -9.73 9.13 -7.33
CA THR A 100 -11.19 9.12 -7.47
C THR A 100 -11.78 10.05 -6.41
N ASN A 101 -11.85 11.35 -6.66
CA ASN A 101 -12.39 12.27 -5.67
C ASN A 101 -13.91 12.05 -5.51
N THR A 102 -14.32 11.60 -4.34
CA THR A 102 -15.75 11.42 -3.97
C THR A 102 -16.35 12.69 -3.38
N THR A 103 -15.52 13.68 -3.02
CA THR A 103 -15.94 14.89 -2.33
C THR A 103 -15.42 16.12 -3.10
N PRO A 104 -16.28 16.82 -3.85
CA PRO A 104 -15.87 18.00 -4.61
C PRO A 104 -15.11 19.01 -3.74
N GLY A 105 -13.94 19.44 -4.21
CA GLY A 105 -13.08 20.42 -3.52
C GLY A 105 -12.23 19.87 -2.37
N ALA A 106 -12.36 18.60 -1.98
CA ALA A 106 -11.44 17.98 -1.02
C ALA A 106 -10.17 17.52 -1.75
N CYS A 107 -9.03 18.12 -1.39
CA CYS A 107 -7.74 17.72 -1.92
C CYS A 107 -7.20 16.51 -1.17
N GLY A 108 -6.57 15.57 -1.89
CA GLY A 108 -5.95 14.38 -1.28
C GLY A 108 -6.92 13.30 -0.79
N THR A 109 -8.21 13.39 -1.10
CA THR A 109 -9.20 12.36 -0.74
C THR A 109 -9.60 11.53 -1.95
N GLY A 110 -9.79 10.23 -1.74
CA GLY A 110 -10.26 9.30 -2.76
C GLY A 110 -9.28 8.17 -3.03
N MET A 111 -9.71 7.19 -3.82
CA MET A 111 -8.88 6.05 -4.17
C MET A 111 -7.77 6.46 -5.13
N ASN A 112 -6.55 6.03 -4.84
CA ASN A 112 -5.40 6.28 -5.70
C ASN A 112 -5.35 5.29 -6.88
N VAL A 113 -5.58 5.80 -8.09
CA VAL A 113 -5.57 5.04 -9.34
C VAL A 113 -4.14 4.90 -9.88
N PHE A 114 -3.34 5.96 -9.77
CA PHE A 114 -1.93 5.96 -10.14
C PHE A 114 -1.13 6.90 -9.26
N TYR A 115 0.14 6.61 -9.08
CA TYR A 115 1.09 7.44 -8.35
C TYR A 115 2.35 7.65 -9.19
N GLY A 116 3.13 8.66 -8.82
CA GLY A 116 4.47 8.85 -9.32
C GLY A 116 5.24 9.74 -8.37
N GLY A 117 6.55 9.58 -8.31
CA GLY A 117 7.40 10.37 -7.44
C GLY A 117 8.83 10.38 -7.93
N GLU A 118 9.58 11.41 -7.56
CA GLU A 118 11.01 11.55 -7.88
C GLU A 118 11.69 12.45 -6.85
N GLU A 119 12.98 12.20 -6.62
CA GLU A 119 13.81 13.04 -5.77
C GLU A 119 14.11 14.39 -6.42
N PHE A 120 14.21 15.42 -5.58
CA PHE A 120 14.68 16.73 -6.00
C PHE A 120 16.12 16.94 -5.56
N VAL A 121 17.01 17.02 -6.55
CA VAL A 121 18.44 17.29 -6.40
C VAL A 121 18.84 18.65 -6.98
N GLY A 122 17.87 19.58 -7.09
CA GLY A 122 18.08 20.93 -7.59
C GLY A 122 17.94 21.10 -9.10
N GLN A 123 17.33 20.14 -9.80
CA GLN A 123 17.04 20.19 -11.23
C GLN A 123 15.85 21.11 -11.56
N ASP A 124 15.83 21.67 -12.77
CA ASP A 124 14.72 22.54 -13.22
C ASP A 124 13.61 21.76 -13.99
N ASP A 125 13.83 20.48 -14.32
CA ASP A 125 12.83 19.55 -14.90
C ASP A 125 12.83 18.25 -14.08
N ILE A 126 11.69 17.86 -13.54
CA ILE A 126 11.49 16.62 -12.79
C ILE A 126 10.64 15.65 -13.61
N ALA A 127 11.23 14.51 -13.96
CA ALA A 127 10.56 13.44 -14.66
C ALA A 127 9.91 12.45 -13.67
N LEU A 128 8.62 12.62 -13.39
CA LEU A 128 7.87 11.78 -12.46
C LEU A 128 7.42 10.49 -13.16
N ARG A 129 8.03 9.36 -12.81
CA ARG A 129 7.59 8.05 -13.33
C ARG A 129 6.23 7.68 -12.75
N VAL A 130 5.26 7.49 -13.62
CA VAL A 130 3.89 7.10 -13.24
C VAL A 130 3.78 5.57 -13.22
N GLU A 131 3.19 5.07 -12.15
CA GLU A 131 2.81 3.67 -11.96
C GLU A 131 1.34 3.61 -11.56
N GLY A 132 0.63 2.59 -12.05
CA GLY A 132 -0.75 2.39 -11.60
C GLY A 132 -0.78 1.72 -10.23
N ALA A 133 -1.73 2.15 -9.40
CA ALA A 133 -2.08 1.48 -8.16
C ALA A 133 -3.32 0.60 -8.34
N MET A 134 -4.32 1.08 -9.10
CA MET A 134 -5.61 0.42 -9.31
C MET A 134 -6.17 0.76 -10.69
N ASP A 135 -6.96 -0.17 -11.25
CA ASP A 135 -7.63 0.01 -12.54
C ASP A 135 -9.10 0.44 -12.38
N CYS A 136 -9.51 1.52 -13.06
CA CYS A 136 -10.86 2.06 -12.98
C CYS A 136 -11.95 1.11 -13.51
N SER A 137 -11.65 0.29 -14.51
CA SER A 137 -12.60 -0.67 -15.05
C SER A 137 -12.92 -1.76 -14.01
N ALA A 138 -11.91 -2.14 -13.23
CA ALA A 138 -12.05 -3.13 -12.17
C ALA A 138 -12.85 -2.58 -10.97
N LEU A 139 -12.77 -1.26 -10.70
CA LEU A 139 -13.60 -0.59 -9.69
C LEU A 139 -15.09 -0.59 -10.05
N GLN A 140 -15.43 -0.43 -11.32
CA GLN A 140 -16.83 -0.41 -11.78
C GLN A 140 -17.46 -1.80 -11.85
N ALA A 141 -16.65 -2.86 -11.96
CA ALA A 141 -17.11 -4.21 -12.24
C ALA A 141 -17.50 -5.03 -10.98
N GLN A 142 -17.22 -4.55 -9.76
CA GLN A 142 -17.39 -5.35 -8.55
C GLN A 142 -18.47 -4.79 -7.59
N GLY A 143 -19.08 -5.68 -6.80
CA GLY A 143 -20.19 -5.38 -5.87
C GLY A 143 -19.76 -4.75 -4.54
N GLU A 144 -20.11 -5.35 -3.41
CA GLU A 144 -19.59 -4.98 -2.08
C GLU A 144 -18.71 -6.12 -1.54
N HIS A 145 -17.62 -5.78 -0.85
CA HIS A 145 -16.78 -6.75 -0.14
C HIS A 145 -17.13 -6.74 1.35
N ARG A 146 -17.39 -7.93 1.90
CA ARG A 146 -17.57 -8.13 3.35
C ARG A 146 -16.23 -8.50 3.96
N ILE A 147 -15.67 -7.57 4.72
CA ILE A 147 -14.37 -7.71 5.35
C ILE A 147 -14.53 -8.12 6.81
N ARG A 148 -13.83 -9.18 7.21
CA ARG A 148 -13.70 -9.62 8.61
C ARG A 148 -12.28 -9.36 9.09
N PRO A 149 -12.05 -8.34 9.93
CA PRO A 149 -10.76 -8.20 10.60
C PRO A 149 -10.60 -9.32 11.62
N ILE A 150 -9.42 -9.94 11.62
CA ILE A 150 -9.04 -11.02 12.53
C ILE A 150 -7.84 -10.56 13.35
N ASP A 151 -7.88 -10.79 14.66
CA ASP A 151 -6.69 -10.66 15.49
C ASP A 151 -5.67 -11.74 15.09
N PHE A 152 -4.62 -11.31 14.39
CA PHE A 152 -3.58 -12.20 13.90
C PHE A 152 -2.88 -12.96 15.03
N LEU A 153 -2.62 -12.32 16.18
CA LEU A 153 -1.90 -12.97 17.27
C LEU A 153 -2.73 -14.05 17.95
N SER A 154 -4.03 -13.80 18.12
CA SER A 154 -4.95 -14.82 18.63
C SER A 154 -5.03 -16.02 17.68
N LEU A 155 -5.13 -15.77 16.37
CA LEU A 155 -5.12 -16.84 15.37
C LEU A 155 -3.79 -17.62 15.40
N ALA A 156 -2.66 -16.92 15.38
CA ALA A 156 -1.31 -17.50 15.46
C ALA A 156 -1.05 -18.29 16.76
N SER A 157 -1.82 -18.02 17.81
CA SER A 157 -1.75 -18.73 19.09
C SER A 157 -2.60 -19.99 19.13
N THR A 158 -3.28 -20.35 18.03
CA THR A 158 -4.06 -21.59 17.91
C THR A 158 -3.15 -22.81 18.10
N PRO A 159 -3.42 -23.68 19.10
CA PRO A 159 -2.75 -24.97 19.18
C PRO A 159 -2.97 -25.80 17.90
N ALA A 160 -1.92 -26.45 17.40
CA ALA A 160 -1.95 -27.14 16.10
C ALA A 160 -3.07 -28.19 15.93
N ASP A 161 -3.57 -28.73 17.04
CA ASP A 161 -4.58 -29.79 17.07
C ASP A 161 -6.00 -29.32 17.42
N THR A 162 -6.23 -28.02 17.52
CA THR A 162 -7.53 -27.44 17.86
C THR A 162 -8.12 -26.64 16.69
N ALA A 163 -9.41 -26.31 16.79
CA ALA A 163 -10.04 -25.36 15.89
C ALA A 163 -9.36 -23.97 15.99
N PRO A 164 -9.35 -23.17 14.91
CA PRO A 164 -8.72 -21.85 14.91
C PRO A 164 -9.37 -20.91 15.91
N VAL A 165 -8.55 -20.16 16.64
CA VAL A 165 -9.00 -19.10 17.54
C VAL A 165 -9.22 -17.84 16.72
N CYS A 166 -10.49 -17.57 16.40
CA CYS A 166 -10.91 -16.50 15.51
C CYS A 166 -11.52 -15.33 16.28
N SER A 167 -10.69 -14.59 17.04
CA SER A 167 -11.14 -13.38 17.71
C SER A 167 -11.13 -12.18 16.77
N THR A 168 -12.05 -11.26 17.04
CA THR A 168 -12.09 -9.94 16.42
C THR A 168 -11.23 -8.98 17.23
N LEU A 169 -10.67 -7.97 16.56
CA LEU A 169 -10.04 -6.83 17.23
C LEU A 169 -11.12 -5.84 17.65
N ASP A 170 -10.90 -5.16 18.77
CA ASP A 170 -11.73 -4.04 19.22
C ASP A 170 -11.32 -2.78 18.45
N ILE A 171 -11.76 -2.71 17.19
CA ILE A 171 -11.56 -1.55 16.32
C ILE A 171 -12.92 -1.04 15.83
N PRO A 172 -13.16 0.27 15.84
CA PRO A 172 -14.43 0.85 15.40
C PRO A 172 -14.59 0.80 13.88
N SER A 173 -13.48 0.85 13.14
CA SER A 173 -13.52 1.03 11.68
C SER A 173 -12.37 0.41 10.94
N LEU A 174 -12.59 0.22 9.63
CA LEU A 174 -11.57 -0.15 8.66
C LEU A 174 -11.48 0.90 7.56
N GLN A 175 -10.27 1.05 7.05
CA GLN A 175 -10.00 1.76 5.81
C GLN A 175 -9.57 0.77 4.75
N LEU A 176 -9.95 1.05 3.52
CA LEU A 176 -9.43 0.38 2.35
C LEU A 176 -8.52 1.32 1.59
N GLY A 177 -7.53 0.71 0.97
CA GLY A 177 -6.50 1.40 0.22
C GLY A 177 -5.74 0.45 -0.69
N ALA A 178 -4.67 0.98 -1.25
CA ALA A 178 -3.64 0.18 -1.91
C ALA A 178 -2.33 0.35 -1.16
N ILE A 179 -1.67 -0.76 -0.81
CA ILE A 179 -0.26 -0.73 -0.41
C ILE A 179 0.57 -0.80 -1.69
N ARG A 180 1.53 0.11 -1.84
CA ARG A 180 2.38 0.25 -3.03
C ARG A 180 3.82 0.59 -2.64
N PRO A 181 4.81 0.30 -3.51
CA PRO A 181 6.12 0.91 -3.37
C PRO A 181 6.05 2.44 -3.49
N THR A 182 7.06 3.11 -2.94
CA THR A 182 7.38 4.49 -3.31
C THR A 182 8.39 4.50 -4.46
N ASN A 183 8.37 5.58 -5.24
CA ASN A 183 9.37 5.85 -6.28
C ASN A 183 10.42 6.88 -5.81
N ILE A 184 10.40 7.23 -4.53
CA ILE A 184 11.30 8.19 -3.89
C ILE A 184 12.26 7.42 -2.98
N PHE A 185 13.56 7.46 -3.25
CA PHE A 185 14.58 6.60 -2.64
C PHE A 185 15.44 7.32 -1.59
N LEU A 186 14.84 8.25 -0.85
CA LEU A 186 15.52 8.97 0.23
C LEU A 186 15.53 8.14 1.52
N PRO A 187 16.59 8.21 2.35
CA PRO A 187 16.66 7.49 3.62
C PRO A 187 15.47 7.75 4.56
N GLU A 188 14.95 8.98 4.56
CA GLU A 188 13.80 9.41 5.35
C GLU A 188 12.44 9.07 4.74
N PHE A 189 12.40 8.60 3.48
CA PHE A 189 11.15 8.27 2.80
C PHE A 189 10.74 6.80 3.03
N PRO A 190 9.46 6.54 3.33
CA PRO A 190 8.98 5.18 3.47
C PRO A 190 9.02 4.45 2.13
N THR A 191 9.68 3.29 2.09
CA THR A 191 9.78 2.43 0.88
C THR A 191 8.43 1.90 0.38
N SER A 192 7.43 1.83 1.28
CA SER A 192 6.10 1.33 0.99
C SER A 192 5.07 2.16 1.75
N LEU A 193 4.03 2.57 1.04
CA LEU A 193 2.97 3.47 1.52
C LEU A 193 1.61 2.83 1.32
N MET A 194 0.66 3.21 2.18
CA MET A 194 -0.76 2.94 1.95
C MET A 194 -1.46 4.21 1.46
N GLU A 195 -2.14 4.07 0.33
CA GLU A 195 -3.04 5.07 -0.22
C GLU A 195 -4.46 4.76 0.20
N PHE A 196 -5.01 5.55 1.11
CA PHE A 196 -6.37 5.37 1.61
C PHE A 196 -7.40 5.83 0.58
N GLY A 197 -8.54 5.15 0.49
CA GLY A 197 -9.61 5.55 -0.41
C GLY A 197 -11.01 5.49 0.19
N ALA A 198 -11.40 4.36 0.79
CA ALA A 198 -12.73 4.17 1.35
C ALA A 198 -12.66 3.80 2.82
N PHE A 199 -13.75 4.07 3.52
CA PHE A 199 -13.89 3.87 4.95
C PHE A 199 -15.19 3.13 5.23
N ALA A 200 -15.16 2.21 6.19
CA ALA A 200 -16.35 1.58 6.71
C ALA A 200 -16.26 1.37 8.22
N GLN A 201 -17.38 1.59 8.89
CA GLN A 201 -17.55 1.21 10.29
C GLN A 201 -17.71 -0.31 10.38
N LEU A 202 -17.21 -0.92 11.45
CA LEU A 202 -17.56 -2.29 11.77
C LEU A 202 -18.99 -2.33 12.34
N ASP A 203 -19.76 -3.29 11.87
CA ASP A 203 -21.01 -3.68 12.50
C ASP A 203 -20.71 -4.39 13.83
N ALA A 204 -21.08 -3.77 14.95
CA ALA A 204 -20.76 -4.26 16.29
C ALA A 204 -21.38 -5.64 16.61
N ALA A 205 -22.44 -6.05 15.91
CA ALA A 205 -23.10 -7.33 16.15
C ALA A 205 -22.39 -8.48 15.42
N THR A 206 -21.84 -8.22 14.24
CA THR A 206 -21.25 -9.24 13.35
C THR A 206 -19.71 -9.17 13.26
N GLY A 207 -19.12 -8.05 13.68
CA GLY A 207 -17.70 -7.75 13.54
C GLY A 207 -17.24 -7.62 12.10
N LEU A 208 -18.14 -7.22 11.19
CA LEU A 208 -17.86 -7.10 9.76
C LEU A 208 -17.91 -5.64 9.31
N ALA A 209 -17.06 -5.30 8.35
CA ALA A 209 -17.21 -4.08 7.57
C ALA A 209 -17.71 -4.43 6.17
N THR A 210 -18.69 -3.69 5.67
CA THR A 210 -19.09 -3.74 4.26
C THR A 210 -18.47 -2.56 3.56
N LEU A 211 -17.67 -2.84 2.55
CA LEU A 211 -16.98 -1.82 1.77
C LEU A 211 -17.42 -1.94 0.31
N PRO A 212 -17.42 -0.82 -0.46
CA PRO A 212 -17.58 -0.92 -1.90
C PRO A 212 -16.53 -1.90 -2.41
N ALA A 213 -16.83 -2.66 -3.45
CA ALA A 213 -15.83 -3.54 -4.01
C ALA A 213 -14.78 -2.73 -4.76
N TRP A 214 -13.55 -3.23 -4.68
CA TRP A 214 -12.39 -2.58 -5.25
C TRP A 214 -11.91 -3.37 -6.45
N GLY A 215 -11.34 -2.65 -7.42
CA GLY A 215 -10.65 -3.26 -8.53
C GLY A 215 -9.45 -4.10 -8.07
N GLY A 216 -8.93 -4.90 -8.99
CA GLY A 216 -7.64 -5.54 -8.76
C GLY A 216 -6.56 -4.47 -8.62
N ALA A 217 -5.70 -4.64 -7.62
CA ALA A 217 -4.45 -3.89 -7.57
C ALA A 217 -3.55 -4.29 -8.74
N LEU A 218 -2.74 -3.35 -9.23
CA LEU A 218 -1.76 -3.64 -10.26
C LEU A 218 -0.66 -4.60 -9.75
N PRO A 219 0.14 -5.19 -10.66
CA PRO A 219 1.20 -6.12 -10.28
C PRO A 219 2.31 -5.57 -9.37
N THR A 220 2.35 -4.29 -9.03
CA THR A 220 3.32 -3.75 -8.05
C THR A 220 2.67 -3.41 -6.71
N SER A 221 1.33 -3.34 -6.66
CA SER A 221 0.56 -2.96 -5.47
C SER A 221 -0.29 -4.13 -4.97
N CYS A 222 -0.84 -4.01 -3.77
CA CYS A 222 -1.91 -4.88 -3.31
C CYS A 222 -3.08 -4.06 -2.79
N LEU A 223 -4.28 -4.56 -3.02
CA LEU A 223 -5.47 -4.06 -2.34
C LEU A 223 -5.28 -4.35 -0.86
N ALA A 224 -5.55 -3.38 0.00
CA ALA A 224 -5.24 -3.48 1.41
C ALA A 224 -6.37 -2.94 2.29
N SER A 225 -6.40 -3.43 3.53
CA SER A 225 -7.24 -2.88 4.58
C SER A 225 -6.39 -2.53 5.78
N SER A 226 -6.77 -1.45 6.46
CA SER A 226 -6.06 -0.94 7.63
C SER A 226 -6.98 -0.44 8.73
N SER A 227 -6.39 -0.20 9.89
CA SER A 227 -6.99 0.54 11.00
C SER A 227 -5.94 1.50 11.59
N PHE A 228 -6.30 2.78 11.73
CA PHE A 228 -5.46 3.76 12.43
C PHE A 228 -5.42 3.50 13.94
N ASP A 229 -6.45 2.89 14.52
CA ASP A 229 -6.53 2.65 15.96
C ASP A 229 -5.40 1.74 16.46
N ILE A 230 -4.90 0.87 15.58
CA ILE A 230 -3.84 -0.10 15.87
C ILE A 230 -2.63 0.01 14.92
N PHE A 231 -2.60 1.05 14.07
CA PHE A 231 -1.56 1.28 13.05
C PHE A 231 -1.19 0.01 12.26
N SER A 232 -2.20 -0.65 11.71
CA SER A 232 -2.05 -1.91 10.97
C SER A 232 -2.60 -1.78 9.56
N ALA A 233 -1.91 -2.37 8.58
CA ALA A 233 -2.33 -2.46 7.20
C ALA A 233 -1.88 -3.80 6.58
N SER A 234 -2.82 -4.53 5.98
CA SER A 234 -2.59 -5.85 5.40
C SER A 234 -3.22 -5.95 4.02
N CYS A 235 -2.52 -6.60 3.08
CA CYS A 235 -3.10 -6.94 1.79
C CYS A 235 -4.34 -7.82 1.96
N ILE A 236 -5.35 -7.60 1.13
CA ILE A 236 -6.60 -8.38 1.10
C ILE A 236 -6.67 -9.19 -0.19
N TYR A 237 -7.22 -10.40 -0.07
CA TYR A 237 -7.24 -11.37 -1.17
C TYR A 237 -8.66 -11.89 -1.38
N PRO A 238 -9.52 -11.12 -2.07
CA PRO A 238 -10.86 -11.57 -2.40
C PRO A 238 -10.84 -12.95 -3.08
N GLY A 239 -11.75 -13.82 -2.68
CA GLY A 239 -11.86 -15.18 -3.24
C GLY A 239 -10.93 -16.22 -2.61
N ASN A 240 -9.98 -15.83 -1.75
CA ASN A 240 -9.29 -16.80 -0.92
C ASN A 240 -10.29 -17.46 0.05
N LYS A 241 -10.14 -18.78 0.25
CA LYS A 241 -10.88 -19.50 1.29
C LYS A 241 -10.48 -18.94 2.65
N SER A 242 -11.47 -18.53 3.42
CA SER A 242 -11.35 -18.06 4.80
C SER A 242 -10.99 -19.21 5.76
N VAL A 243 -10.33 -18.92 6.87
CA VAL A 243 -10.08 -19.85 7.98
C VAL A 243 -11.19 -19.77 9.05
N CYS A 244 -11.55 -18.55 9.41
CA CYS A 244 -12.49 -18.06 10.42
C CYS A 244 -13.82 -17.52 9.87
N GLY A 245 -13.83 -16.98 8.66
CA GLY A 245 -14.96 -16.29 8.04
C GLY A 245 -15.92 -17.25 7.33
N ALA A 246 -17.16 -16.80 7.14
CA ALA A 246 -18.14 -17.50 6.34
C ALA A 246 -17.84 -17.40 4.83
N ALA A 247 -18.55 -18.19 4.02
CA ALA A 247 -18.45 -18.08 2.56
C ALA A 247 -18.83 -16.66 2.09
N GLY A 248 -17.98 -16.06 1.23
CA GLY A 248 -18.16 -14.70 0.75
C GLY A 248 -17.59 -13.61 1.68
N GLU A 249 -17.04 -13.97 2.84
CA GLU A 249 -16.30 -13.05 3.70
C GLU A 249 -14.80 -13.12 3.35
N THR A 250 -14.15 -11.95 3.29
CA THR A 250 -12.69 -11.84 3.13
C THR A 250 -12.09 -11.54 4.48
N GLU A 251 -11.13 -12.36 4.89
CA GLU A 251 -10.39 -12.16 6.14
C GLU A 251 -9.23 -11.22 5.96
N VAL A 252 -9.05 -10.37 6.95
CA VAL A 252 -7.93 -9.45 7.01
C VAL A 252 -7.27 -9.62 8.37
N PRO A 253 -6.14 -10.32 8.45
CA PRO A 253 -5.39 -10.36 9.68
C PRO A 253 -4.80 -8.97 9.94
N LEU A 254 -5.06 -8.43 11.13
CA LEU A 254 -4.46 -7.20 11.59
C LEU A 254 -3.72 -7.48 12.90
N LEU A 255 -2.71 -6.68 13.19
CA LEU A 255 -1.96 -6.74 14.45
C LEU A 255 -1.55 -5.34 14.90
N PRO A 256 -1.53 -5.07 16.23
CA PRO A 256 -1.00 -3.82 16.74
C PRO A 256 0.47 -3.61 16.36
N ASP A 257 0.84 -2.36 16.06
CA ASP A 257 2.22 -1.93 15.83
C ASP A 257 3.21 -2.35 16.94
N SER A 258 2.77 -2.38 18.21
CA SER A 258 3.58 -2.86 19.34
C SER A 258 4.14 -4.26 19.11
N VAL A 259 3.39 -5.15 18.43
CA VAL A 259 3.81 -6.51 18.11
C VAL A 259 4.95 -6.51 17.10
N ILE A 260 4.92 -5.60 16.11
CA ILE A 260 6.04 -5.40 15.17
C ILE A 260 7.27 -4.94 15.92
N PHE A 261 7.15 -3.90 16.76
CA PHE A 261 8.29 -3.34 17.47
C PHE A 261 8.98 -4.35 18.39
N GLU A 262 8.23 -5.29 18.97
CA GLU A 262 8.78 -6.37 19.80
C GLU A 262 9.33 -7.55 18.98
N THR A 263 8.83 -7.77 17.76
CA THR A 263 9.20 -8.92 16.90
C THR A 263 10.34 -8.62 15.94
N VAL A 264 10.49 -7.37 15.50
CA VAL A 264 11.36 -6.99 14.40
C VAL A 264 12.84 -7.25 14.71
N ASP A 265 13.50 -8.04 13.85
CA ASP A 265 14.94 -8.00 13.69
C ASP A 265 15.35 -6.69 13.01
N ARG A 266 16.01 -5.81 13.76
CA ARG A 266 16.39 -4.46 13.30
C ARG A 266 17.43 -4.49 12.20
N GLU A 267 18.39 -5.41 12.26
CA GLU A 267 19.45 -5.50 11.25
C GLU A 267 18.85 -5.86 9.88
N ILE A 268 17.93 -6.82 9.85
CA ILE A 268 17.23 -7.17 8.60
C ILE A 268 16.30 -6.03 8.16
N PHE A 269 15.59 -5.40 9.10
CA PHE A 269 14.60 -4.37 8.79
C PHE A 269 15.22 -3.08 8.24
N ASP A 270 16.43 -2.71 8.68
CA ASP A 270 17.14 -1.55 8.16
C ASP A 270 17.50 -1.74 6.66
N GLU A 271 17.67 -2.98 6.19
CA GLU A 271 17.89 -3.32 4.78
C GLU A 271 16.58 -3.58 4.00
N LEU A 272 15.57 -4.10 4.70
CA LEU A 272 14.28 -4.57 4.17
C LEU A 272 13.12 -4.03 5.03
N PRO A 273 12.76 -2.74 4.87
CA PRO A 273 11.89 -1.99 5.79
C PRO A 273 10.38 -2.26 5.63
N VAL A 274 10.02 -3.38 5.01
CA VAL A 274 8.65 -3.91 4.99
C VAL A 274 8.64 -5.26 5.69
N LEU A 275 7.91 -5.37 6.79
CA LEU A 275 7.73 -6.62 7.53
C LEU A 275 6.27 -7.09 7.43
N VAL A 276 6.06 -8.31 6.96
CA VAL A 276 4.77 -9.01 6.99
C VAL A 276 4.88 -10.24 7.87
N MET A 277 4.03 -10.32 8.89
CA MET A 277 3.89 -11.52 9.73
C MET A 277 2.90 -12.49 9.10
N GLY A 278 3.33 -13.70 8.80
CA GLY A 278 2.53 -14.66 8.08
C GLY A 278 2.20 -15.91 8.88
N VAL A 279 1.03 -16.47 8.60
CA VAL A 279 0.66 -17.81 9.05
C VAL A 279 0.09 -18.63 7.90
N VAL A 280 0.61 -19.83 7.70
CA VAL A 280 0.14 -20.76 6.65
C VAL A 280 -0.92 -21.68 7.23
N TYR A 281 -2.10 -21.71 6.60
CA TYR A 281 -3.23 -22.54 7.02
C TYR A 281 -3.69 -23.49 5.91
N ASP A 282 -4.05 -24.71 6.29
CA ASP A 282 -4.83 -25.62 5.48
C ASP A 282 -6.31 -25.26 5.67
N THR A 283 -6.97 -24.79 4.61
CA THR A 283 -8.36 -24.32 4.75
C THR A 283 -9.40 -25.44 4.81
N VAL A 284 -9.00 -26.68 4.52
CA VAL A 284 -9.85 -27.87 4.67
C VAL A 284 -9.86 -28.32 6.12
N THR A 285 -8.67 -28.46 6.72
CA THR A 285 -8.55 -28.90 8.12
C THR A 285 -8.64 -27.75 9.13
N LYS A 286 -8.55 -26.50 8.67
CA LYS A 286 -8.50 -25.27 9.47
C LYS A 286 -7.36 -25.26 10.49
N ARG A 287 -6.22 -25.86 10.14
CA ARG A 287 -5.04 -25.96 11.00
C ARG A 287 -3.83 -25.27 10.37
N PRO A 288 -2.87 -24.78 11.19
CA PRO A 288 -1.60 -24.32 10.67
C PRO A 288 -0.87 -25.45 9.91
N VAL A 289 -0.13 -25.09 8.87
CA VAL A 289 0.62 -26.04 8.04
C VAL A 289 2.06 -26.12 8.52
N GLU A 290 2.45 -27.29 8.99
CA GLU A 290 3.85 -27.65 9.25
C GLU A 290 4.58 -28.01 7.94
N GLY A 291 5.84 -27.62 7.83
CA GLY A 291 6.71 -27.95 6.70
C GLY A 291 6.45 -27.14 5.43
N ALA A 292 5.69 -26.04 5.50
CA ALA A 292 5.55 -25.13 4.38
C ALA A 292 6.81 -24.28 4.21
N THR A 293 7.29 -24.12 2.98
CA THR A 293 8.36 -23.17 2.64
C THR A 293 7.76 -21.92 2.04
N VAL A 294 8.38 -20.77 2.30
CA VAL A 294 7.99 -19.47 1.77
C VAL A 294 9.24 -18.90 1.13
N THR A 295 9.14 -18.52 -0.14
CA THR A 295 10.25 -18.00 -0.92
C THR A 295 9.88 -16.63 -1.48
N LEU A 296 10.85 -15.73 -1.44
CA LEU A 296 10.82 -14.41 -2.06
C LEU A 296 11.98 -14.33 -3.05
N ASP A 297 11.95 -13.34 -3.94
CA ASP A 297 13.13 -12.94 -4.69
C ASP A 297 14.23 -12.52 -3.69
N PRO A 298 15.39 -13.21 -3.64
CA PRO A 298 16.44 -12.94 -2.67
C PRO A 298 17.07 -11.55 -2.82
N GLU A 299 16.92 -10.89 -3.98
CA GLU A 299 17.37 -9.50 -4.17
C GLU A 299 16.40 -8.48 -3.54
N ARG A 300 15.17 -8.91 -3.24
CA ARG A 300 14.07 -8.03 -2.78
C ARG A 300 13.55 -8.36 -1.39
N GLY A 301 13.87 -9.53 -0.84
CA GLY A 301 13.37 -9.93 0.45
C GLY A 301 14.01 -11.16 1.06
N ARG A 302 13.67 -11.39 2.32
CA ARG A 302 14.14 -12.49 3.17
C ARG A 302 13.00 -13.04 3.99
N VAL A 303 12.97 -14.37 4.12
CA VAL A 303 12.02 -15.07 4.99
C VAL A 303 12.74 -15.58 6.23
N VAL A 304 12.13 -15.40 7.40
CA VAL A 304 12.55 -15.98 8.67
C VAL A 304 11.37 -16.77 9.23
N TYR A 305 11.58 -18.02 9.65
CA TYR A 305 10.52 -18.79 10.30
C TYR A 305 10.45 -18.44 11.77
N ALA A 306 9.26 -18.55 12.36
CA ALA A 306 9.04 -18.11 13.73
C ALA A 306 8.24 -19.12 14.55
N SER A 307 8.35 -18.97 15.86
CA SER A 307 7.40 -19.52 16.84
C SER A 307 6.70 -18.39 17.57
N ARG A 308 5.67 -18.76 18.31
CA ARG A 308 5.10 -17.85 19.29
C ARG A 308 6.10 -17.62 20.43
N GLY A 309 6.42 -16.35 20.69
CA GLY A 309 7.23 -15.93 21.83
C GLY A 309 6.39 -15.53 23.03
N SER A 310 6.82 -14.49 23.74
CA SER A 310 6.01 -13.83 24.77
C SER A 310 4.71 -13.22 24.19
N ALA A 311 3.82 -12.73 25.06
CA ALA A 311 2.45 -12.31 24.69
C ALA A 311 2.35 -11.37 23.48
N ASN A 312 3.35 -10.53 23.18
CA ASN A 312 3.30 -9.60 22.04
C ASN A 312 4.45 -9.81 21.03
N ARG A 313 5.08 -10.99 21.02
CA ARG A 313 6.24 -11.26 20.16
C ARG A 313 6.14 -12.57 19.38
N LEU A 314 6.71 -12.57 18.18
CA LEU A 314 7.12 -13.79 17.48
C LEU A 314 8.64 -13.94 17.60
N ASP A 315 9.09 -15.15 17.95
CA ASP A 315 10.51 -15.44 18.11
C ASP A 315 11.04 -16.11 16.84
N PRO A 316 12.11 -15.59 16.22
CA PRO A 316 12.71 -16.21 15.04
C PRO A 316 13.31 -17.58 15.40
N LEU A 317 13.28 -18.49 14.43
CA LEU A 317 13.76 -19.85 14.56
C LEU A 317 14.82 -20.14 13.49
N ASP A 318 15.84 -20.92 13.87
CA ASP A 318 16.84 -21.45 12.93
C ASP A 318 16.33 -22.74 12.25
N VAL A 319 15.33 -22.57 11.38
CA VAL A 319 14.71 -23.64 10.57
C VAL A 319 14.44 -23.14 9.16
N THR A 320 14.22 -24.05 8.21
CA THR A 320 14.01 -23.72 6.78
C THR A 320 12.56 -23.88 6.30
N ALA A 321 11.63 -24.20 7.20
CA ALA A 321 10.22 -24.37 6.91
C ALA A 321 9.38 -24.05 8.16
N THR A 322 8.09 -23.81 7.97
CA THR A 322 7.17 -23.55 9.08
C THR A 322 7.14 -24.73 10.05
N THR A 323 7.08 -24.43 11.35
CA THR A 323 6.82 -25.43 12.39
C THR A 323 5.32 -25.73 12.48
N LYS A 324 4.90 -26.49 13.50
CA LYS A 324 3.48 -26.69 13.83
C LYS A 324 2.66 -25.41 14.02
N ALA A 325 3.31 -24.27 14.27
CA ALA A 325 2.63 -22.98 14.36
C ALA A 325 2.29 -22.38 12.98
N GLY A 326 2.91 -22.86 11.90
CA GLY A 326 2.68 -22.33 10.55
C GLY A 326 3.27 -20.93 10.31
N LEU A 327 4.07 -20.39 11.23
CA LEU A 327 4.46 -18.98 11.27
C LEU A 327 5.73 -18.67 10.47
N PHE A 328 5.74 -17.50 9.85
CA PHE A 328 6.90 -16.90 9.19
C PHE A 328 6.86 -15.37 9.30
N LEU A 329 8.02 -14.75 9.08
CA LEU A 329 8.25 -13.32 8.95
C LEU A 329 8.82 -13.10 7.54
N ALA A 330 8.21 -12.22 6.77
CA ALA A 330 8.68 -11.82 5.45
C ALA A 330 9.17 -10.38 5.52
N TYR A 331 10.49 -10.20 5.41
CA TYR A 331 11.15 -8.91 5.27
C TYR A 331 11.31 -8.61 3.78
N MET A 332 10.91 -7.43 3.34
CA MET A 332 10.92 -7.04 1.94
C MET A 332 11.33 -5.57 1.80
N ARG A 333 11.85 -5.21 0.62
CA ARG A 333 12.05 -3.80 0.24
C ARG A 333 10.74 -3.12 -0.13
N GLU A 334 9.83 -3.87 -0.75
CA GLU A 334 8.57 -3.39 -1.32
C GLU A 334 7.58 -4.57 -1.45
N PRO A 335 6.27 -4.34 -1.70
CA PRO A 335 5.31 -5.40 -1.92
C PRO A 335 5.76 -6.41 -2.99
N SER A 336 5.94 -7.67 -2.60
CA SER A 336 6.60 -8.69 -3.41
C SER A 336 5.79 -9.97 -3.51
N VAL A 337 5.92 -10.71 -4.61
CA VAL A 337 5.28 -12.03 -4.74
C VAL A 337 6.07 -13.07 -3.97
N ALA A 338 5.42 -13.70 -2.99
CA ALA A 338 5.92 -14.88 -2.30
C ALA A 338 5.36 -16.14 -2.96
N THR A 339 6.20 -17.17 -3.07
CA THR A 339 5.77 -18.53 -3.42
C THR A 339 5.81 -19.39 -2.17
N ILE A 340 4.65 -19.92 -1.79
CA ILE A 340 4.45 -20.79 -0.63
C ILE A 340 4.22 -22.22 -1.12
N THR A 341 5.01 -23.17 -0.63
CA THR A 341 4.91 -24.57 -1.06
C THR A 341 4.85 -25.52 0.13
N GLN A 342 4.05 -26.58 0.02
CA GLN A 342 4.04 -27.71 0.95
C GLN A 342 3.71 -28.99 0.18
N GLY A 343 4.65 -29.92 0.08
CA GLY A 343 4.50 -31.11 -0.75
C GLY A 343 4.19 -30.74 -2.19
N ALA A 344 3.03 -31.17 -2.71
CA ALA A 344 2.57 -30.85 -4.06
C ALA A 344 1.73 -29.54 -4.15
N SER A 345 1.34 -28.95 -3.01
CA SER A 345 0.57 -27.72 -2.98
C SER A 345 1.50 -26.52 -3.14
N THR A 346 1.21 -25.63 -4.09
CA THR A 346 1.96 -24.39 -4.32
C THR A 346 0.96 -23.24 -4.49
N LYS A 347 1.28 -22.10 -3.87
CA LYS A 347 0.51 -20.87 -4.01
C LYS A 347 1.45 -19.68 -4.14
N ALA A 348 1.22 -18.85 -5.16
CA ALA A 348 1.85 -17.55 -5.26
C ALA A 348 0.88 -16.48 -4.71
N MET A 349 1.39 -15.54 -3.93
CA MET A 349 0.63 -14.39 -3.45
C MET A 349 1.53 -13.19 -3.23
N ARG A 350 1.00 -11.99 -3.48
CA ARG A 350 1.72 -10.76 -3.21
C ARG A 350 1.58 -10.39 -1.75
N LEU A 351 2.69 -10.39 -1.02
CA LEU A 351 2.77 -9.87 0.33
C LEU A 351 3.10 -8.37 0.27
N GLY A 352 2.56 -7.60 1.18
CA GLY A 352 2.80 -6.16 1.26
C GLY A 352 2.41 -5.63 2.62
N GLY A 353 3.18 -4.65 3.09
CA GLY A 353 2.98 -3.92 4.33
C GLY A 353 3.40 -2.47 4.15
N VAL A 354 2.98 -1.60 5.06
CA VAL A 354 3.40 -0.19 5.08
C VAL A 354 4.66 -0.07 5.93
N THR A 355 5.63 0.73 5.49
CA THR A 355 6.86 0.95 6.26
C THR A 355 6.51 1.48 7.66
N GLY A 356 6.96 0.76 8.68
CA GLY A 356 6.74 1.13 10.09
C GLY A 356 5.37 0.76 10.69
N TRP A 357 4.50 0.06 9.95
CA TRP A 357 3.17 -0.36 10.44
C TRP A 357 3.06 -1.88 10.64
N GLY A 358 2.07 -2.30 11.44
CA GLY A 358 1.67 -3.70 11.59
C GLY A 358 1.11 -4.31 10.31
N SER A 359 1.77 -5.32 9.73
CA SER A 359 1.22 -6.05 8.59
C SER A 359 1.22 -7.55 8.80
N ALA A 360 0.12 -8.21 8.46
CA ALA A 360 -0.01 -9.65 8.52
C ALA A 360 -0.65 -10.27 7.29
N VAL A 361 -0.49 -11.59 7.16
CA VAL A 361 -1.12 -12.40 6.13
C VAL A 361 -1.53 -13.77 6.66
N ILE A 362 -2.70 -14.23 6.23
CA ILE A 362 -3.11 -15.64 6.32
C ILE A 362 -2.90 -16.22 4.94
N VAL A 363 -2.12 -17.30 4.83
CA VAL A 363 -1.85 -17.99 3.56
C VAL A 363 -2.70 -19.26 3.48
N PRO A 364 -3.80 -19.27 2.70
CA PRO A 364 -4.63 -20.45 2.56
C PRO A 364 -4.07 -21.35 1.45
N LEU A 365 -3.53 -22.52 1.83
CA LEU A 365 -2.73 -23.36 0.93
C LEU A 365 -3.54 -24.44 0.16
N ARG A 366 -4.74 -24.80 0.62
CA ARG A 366 -5.61 -25.84 0.01
C ARG A 366 -7.05 -25.37 -0.08
#